data_AF-A0A292YKG2-F1
#
_entry.id   AF-A0A292YKG2-F1
#
_cell.length_a   1.000
_cell.length_b   1.000
_cell.length_c   1.000
_cell.angle_alpha   90.00
_cell.angle_beta   90.00
_cell.angle_gamma   90.00
#
_symmetry.space_group_name_H-M   'P 1'
#
loop_
_entity.id
_entity.type
_entity.pdbx_description
1 polymer ?
#
loop_
_entity_poly.entity_id
_entity_poly.type
_entity_poly.pdbx_seq_one_letter_code
_entity_poly.pdbx_strand_id
1 'polypeptide(L)'
;MKLKPVIACLGIASLLLTGSAFAATEGNAAKDKFQTLKELVQQEKQLNQQFKEKFQEHRAAAKDKRAEIGQDVHDRVKPVLEEIKALHQQVQQIKQELQQAKQNHEKEKVEALKAKLKSIHEQIEAKKEPIREDLAKIKEVRAKFKDRIGDFKENHPGLKDKLKALKQMKQEKHELIQQAKELKQQGKETELMTVLDKAIELEKQIIQAKQELLQSNR
;
A
#
# COMPACT_ATOMS: atom_id res chain seq x y z
N MET A 1 -11.01 7.70 -4.26
CA MET A 1 -9.61 8.19 -4.25
C MET A 1 -8.67 7.02 -4.39
N LYS A 2 -8.05 6.84 -5.57
CA LYS A 2 -7.05 5.80 -5.81
C LYS A 2 -5.75 6.26 -5.13
N LEU A 3 -5.39 5.69 -3.98
CA LEU A 3 -4.02 5.80 -3.47
C LEU A 3 -3.11 5.14 -4.52
N LYS A 4 -2.47 5.95 -5.37
CA LYS A 4 -1.40 5.46 -6.22
C LYS A 4 -0.29 5.01 -5.28
N PRO A 5 0.14 3.73 -5.31
CA PRO A 5 1.32 3.32 -4.55
C PRO A 5 2.51 4.10 -5.13
N VAL A 6 3.05 5.05 -4.36
CA VAL A 6 4.19 5.87 -4.80
C VAL A 6 5.50 5.09 -4.79
N ILE A 7 5.51 3.87 -4.28
CA ILE A 7 6.70 3.01 -4.30
C ILE A 7 6.62 2.10 -5.53
N ALA A 8 6.85 2.71 -6.70
CA ALA A 8 7.12 1.98 -7.91
C ALA A 8 8.38 1.11 -7.68
N CYS A 9 8.22 -0.20 -7.86
CA CYS A 9 9.28 -1.19 -7.86
C CYS A 9 10.57 -0.63 -8.50
N LEU A 10 11.59 -0.38 -7.68
CA LEU A 10 12.96 -0.11 -8.13
C LEU A 10 13.63 -1.43 -8.56
N GLY A 11 12.94 -2.19 -9.41
CA GLY A 11 13.46 -3.38 -10.07
C GLY A 11 13.99 -2.99 -11.43
N ILE A 12 15.28 -2.67 -11.51
CA ILE A 12 16.02 -2.75 -12.77
C ILE A 12 17.16 -3.72 -12.55
N ALA A 13 17.30 -4.62 -13.52
CA ALA A 13 18.01 -5.88 -13.49
C ALA A 13 19.45 -5.76 -12.99
N SER A 14 19.83 -6.71 -12.12
CA SER A 14 21.22 -6.97 -11.80
C SER A 14 21.94 -7.43 -13.05
N LEU A 15 22.79 -6.56 -13.60
CA LEU A 15 23.72 -6.94 -14.64
C LEU A 15 24.79 -7.85 -14.01
N LEU A 16 24.78 -9.13 -14.38
CA LEU A 16 25.85 -10.06 -14.07
C LEU A 16 27.09 -9.63 -14.85
N LEU A 17 28.12 -9.16 -14.15
CA LEU A 17 29.48 -9.07 -14.68
C LEU A 17 30.03 -10.51 -14.81
N THR A 18 29.73 -11.18 -15.91
CA THR A 18 30.35 -12.45 -16.28
C THR A 18 31.76 -12.18 -16.79
N GLY A 19 32.73 -12.77 -16.11
CA GLY A 19 34.15 -12.55 -16.32
C GLY A 19 34.68 -13.17 -17.61
N SER A 20 35.61 -12.46 -18.23
CA SER A 20 36.58 -13.01 -19.17
C SER A 20 37.98 -12.75 -18.63
N ALA A 21 38.83 -13.77 -18.79
CA ALA A 21 40.12 -13.98 -18.14
C ALA A 21 41.11 -12.82 -18.34
N PHE A 22 41.86 -12.53 -17.28
CA PHE A 22 42.92 -11.54 -17.24
C PHE A 22 44.25 -12.26 -17.40
N ALA A 23 44.96 -12.02 -18.51
CA ALA A 23 46.36 -12.41 -18.63
C ALA A 23 47.22 -11.50 -17.72
N ALA A 24 48.15 -12.13 -17.01
CA ALA A 24 49.23 -11.48 -16.25
C ALA A 24 50.04 -10.60 -17.21
N THR A 25 50.30 -9.33 -16.94
CA THR A 25 50.90 -8.69 -15.76
C THR A 25 50.33 -7.26 -15.65
N GLU A 26 50.29 -6.65 -14.45
CA GLU A 26 49.75 -5.27 -14.16
C GLU A 26 48.24 -5.12 -13.83
N GLY A 27 47.46 -6.20 -13.87
CA GLY A 27 46.01 -6.19 -13.62
C GLY A 27 45.49 -6.60 -12.24
N ASN A 28 45.93 -6.01 -11.11
CA ASN A 28 45.34 -6.30 -9.78
C ASN A 28 44.36 -5.21 -9.30
N ALA A 29 44.75 -3.93 -9.36
CA ALA A 29 43.93 -2.85 -8.80
C ALA A 29 42.54 -2.70 -9.49
N ALA A 30 42.46 -2.90 -10.80
CA ALA A 30 41.18 -2.92 -11.52
C ALA A 30 40.30 -4.11 -11.09
N LYS A 31 40.90 -5.29 -10.88
CA LYS A 31 40.17 -6.47 -10.39
C LYS A 31 39.64 -6.24 -8.98
N ASP A 32 40.43 -5.63 -8.10
CA ASP A 32 40.03 -5.31 -6.73
C ASP A 32 38.83 -4.34 -6.71
N LYS A 33 38.84 -3.33 -7.59
CA LYS A 33 37.69 -2.41 -7.75
C LYS A 33 36.45 -3.12 -8.29
N PHE A 34 36.59 -4.00 -9.27
CA PHE A 34 35.47 -4.82 -9.75
C PHE A 34 34.91 -5.73 -8.66
N GLN A 35 35.77 -6.32 -7.84
CA GLN A 35 35.36 -7.17 -6.73
C GLN A 35 34.63 -6.36 -5.66
N THR A 36 35.15 -5.18 -5.31
CA THR A 36 34.50 -4.23 -4.38
C THR A 36 33.11 -3.82 -4.90
N LEU A 37 33.00 -3.45 -6.17
CA LEU A 37 31.71 -3.08 -6.78
C LEU A 37 30.72 -4.26 -6.76
N LYS A 38 31.20 -5.48 -6.99
CA LYS A 38 30.39 -6.69 -6.95
C LYS A 38 29.83 -6.96 -5.56
N GLU A 39 30.63 -6.77 -4.52
CA GLU A 39 30.22 -6.90 -3.12
C GLU A 39 29.16 -5.87 -2.74
N LEU A 40 29.37 -4.59 -3.10
CA LEU A 40 28.40 -3.53 -2.88
C LEU A 40 27.07 -3.82 -3.61
N VAL A 41 27.12 -4.29 -4.86
CA VAL A 41 25.91 -4.70 -5.59
C VAL A 41 25.18 -5.85 -4.88
N GLN A 42 25.89 -6.81 -4.27
CA GLN A 42 25.24 -7.86 -3.47
C GLN A 42 24.57 -7.30 -2.22
N GLN A 43 25.21 -6.35 -1.54
CA GLN A 43 24.60 -5.63 -0.42
C GLN A 43 23.34 -4.86 -0.87
N GLU A 44 23.37 -4.20 -2.03
CA GLU A 44 22.22 -3.52 -2.62
C GLU A 44 21.05 -4.50 -2.85
N LYS A 45 21.33 -5.73 -3.33
CA LYS A 45 20.31 -6.76 -3.53
C LYS A 45 19.66 -7.20 -2.23
N GLN A 46 20.44 -7.41 -1.17
CA GLN A 46 19.91 -7.75 0.15
C GLN A 46 18.98 -6.65 0.67
N LEU A 47 19.38 -5.37 0.55
CA LEU A 47 18.52 -4.24 0.92
C LEU A 47 17.23 -4.18 0.09
N ASN A 48 17.30 -4.44 -1.23
CA ASN A 48 16.11 -4.50 -2.07
C ASN A 48 15.16 -5.62 -1.66
N GLN A 49 15.69 -6.76 -1.22
CA GLN A 49 14.89 -7.88 -0.74
C GLN A 49 14.16 -7.51 0.55
N GLN A 50 14.86 -6.90 1.52
CA GLN A 50 14.25 -6.38 2.75
C GLN A 50 13.13 -5.35 2.47
N PHE A 51 13.32 -4.44 1.50
CA PHE A 51 12.27 -3.51 1.09
C PHE A 51 11.04 -4.24 0.51
N LYS A 52 11.24 -5.28 -0.30
CA LYS A 52 10.14 -6.05 -0.88
C LYS A 52 9.37 -6.79 0.21
N GLU A 53 10.07 -7.42 1.15
CA GLU A 53 9.47 -8.14 2.28
C GLU A 53 8.63 -7.19 3.14
N LYS A 54 9.22 -6.09 3.64
CA LYS A 54 8.47 -5.08 4.39
C LYS A 54 7.26 -4.53 3.63
N PHE A 55 7.41 -4.26 2.32
CA PHE A 55 6.30 -3.78 1.51
C PHE A 55 5.19 -4.82 1.39
N GLN A 56 5.53 -6.09 1.20
CA GLN A 56 4.57 -7.18 1.13
C GLN A 56 3.86 -7.38 2.46
N GLU A 57 4.59 -7.33 3.58
CA GLU A 57 4.05 -7.40 4.93
C GLU A 57 3.04 -6.27 5.18
N HIS A 58 3.41 -5.02 4.94
CA HIS A 58 2.50 -3.88 5.12
C HIS A 58 1.29 -3.95 4.19
N ARG A 59 1.47 -4.41 2.94
CA ARG A 59 0.38 -4.58 2.00
C ARG A 59 -0.57 -5.70 2.41
N ALA A 60 -0.05 -6.83 2.89
CA ALA A 60 -0.85 -7.93 3.41
C ALA A 60 -1.63 -7.46 4.64
N ALA A 61 -0.96 -6.89 5.65
CA ALA A 61 -1.60 -6.37 6.84
C ALA A 61 -2.69 -5.32 6.54
N ALA A 62 -2.48 -4.45 5.55
CA ALA A 62 -3.48 -3.48 5.13
C ALA A 62 -4.67 -4.13 4.40
N LYS A 63 -4.43 -5.17 3.61
CA LYS A 63 -5.48 -5.95 2.94
C LYS A 63 -6.32 -6.71 3.97
N ASP A 64 -5.68 -7.37 4.92
CA ASP A 64 -6.33 -8.20 5.93
C ASP A 64 -7.19 -7.35 6.84
N LYS A 65 -6.67 -6.23 7.36
CA LYS A 65 -7.46 -5.27 8.16
C LYS A 65 -8.66 -4.71 7.40
N ARG A 66 -8.50 -4.46 6.09
CA ARG A 66 -9.61 -3.98 5.26
C ARG A 66 -10.65 -5.07 5.01
N ALA A 67 -10.22 -6.32 4.83
CA ALA A 67 -11.09 -7.46 4.65
C ALA A 67 -11.87 -7.75 5.94
N GLU A 68 -11.19 -7.78 7.09
CA GLU A 68 -11.78 -7.97 8.43
C GLU A 68 -12.85 -6.93 8.72
N ILE A 69 -12.52 -5.63 8.63
CA ILE A 69 -13.49 -4.54 8.86
C ILE A 69 -14.65 -4.61 7.86
N GLY A 70 -14.36 -4.92 6.59
CA GLY A 70 -15.37 -4.99 5.55
C GLY A 70 -16.34 -6.16 5.73
N GLN A 71 -15.82 -7.33 6.09
CA GLN A 71 -16.57 -8.56 6.25
C GLN A 71 -17.39 -8.55 7.55
N ASP A 72 -16.78 -8.15 8.67
CA ASP A 72 -17.48 -8.04 9.95
C ASP A 72 -18.67 -7.09 9.89
N VAL A 73 -18.50 -5.92 9.25
CA VAL A 73 -19.59 -4.95 9.06
C VAL A 73 -20.63 -5.51 8.12
N HIS A 74 -20.22 -6.14 7.02
CA HIS A 74 -21.15 -6.72 6.07
C HIS A 74 -22.00 -7.82 6.73
N ASP A 75 -21.39 -8.70 7.51
CA ASP A 75 -22.05 -9.83 8.15
C ASP A 75 -22.96 -9.39 9.30
N ARG A 76 -22.67 -8.25 9.96
CA ARG A 76 -23.58 -7.62 10.91
C ARG A 76 -24.74 -6.87 10.24
N VAL A 77 -24.48 -6.12 9.17
CA VAL A 77 -25.48 -5.23 8.55
C VAL A 77 -26.45 -5.99 7.66
N LYS A 78 -25.98 -6.99 6.91
CA LYS A 78 -26.80 -7.75 5.97
C LYS A 78 -28.04 -8.41 6.61
N PRO A 79 -27.95 -9.18 7.71
CA PRO A 79 -29.13 -9.79 8.33
C PRO A 79 -30.13 -8.73 8.81
N VAL A 80 -29.63 -7.64 9.41
CA VAL A 80 -30.48 -6.54 9.89
C VAL A 80 -31.22 -5.86 8.74
N LEU A 81 -30.58 -5.68 7.58
CA LEU A 81 -31.25 -5.15 6.39
C LEU A 81 -32.34 -6.07 5.85
N GLU A 82 -32.13 -7.39 5.87
CA GLU A 82 -33.16 -8.35 5.46
C GLU A 82 -34.34 -8.34 6.44
N GLU A 83 -34.09 -8.22 7.75
CA GLU A 83 -35.15 -8.05 8.75
C GLU A 83 -35.93 -6.74 8.57
N ILE A 84 -35.25 -5.63 8.30
CA ILE A 84 -35.90 -4.35 7.99
C ILE A 84 -36.76 -4.44 6.72
N LYS A 85 -36.30 -5.15 5.68
CA LYS A 85 -37.09 -5.40 4.47
C LYS A 85 -38.37 -6.19 4.80
N ALA A 86 -38.27 -7.24 5.61
CA ALA A 86 -39.43 -8.02 6.04
C ALA A 86 -40.43 -7.15 6.83
N LEU A 87 -39.94 -6.32 7.76
CA LEU A 87 -40.79 -5.36 8.50
C LEU A 87 -41.45 -4.34 7.57
N HIS A 88 -40.76 -3.85 6.54
CA HIS A 88 -41.35 -2.98 5.53
C HIS A 88 -42.48 -3.67 4.74
N GLN A 89 -42.32 -4.96 4.40
CA GLN A 89 -43.39 -5.71 3.75
C GLN A 89 -44.62 -5.84 4.66
N GLN A 90 -44.42 -6.13 5.94
CA GLN A 90 -45.51 -6.15 6.93
C GLN A 90 -46.21 -4.79 7.04
N VAL A 91 -45.46 -3.67 7.03
CA VAL A 91 -46.04 -2.32 7.03
C VAL A 91 -46.92 -2.10 5.80
N GLN A 92 -46.52 -2.57 4.61
CA GLN A 92 -47.33 -2.43 3.40
C GLN A 92 -48.64 -3.22 3.50
N GLN A 93 -48.59 -4.45 4.02
CA GLN A 93 -49.79 -5.27 4.26
C GLN A 93 -50.72 -4.60 5.28
N ILE A 94 -50.19 -4.15 6.42
CA ILE A 94 -50.97 -3.46 7.45
C ILE A 94 -51.59 -2.17 6.92
N LYS A 95 -50.89 -1.43 6.04
CA LYS A 95 -51.46 -0.22 5.41
C LYS A 95 -52.66 -0.55 4.52
N GLN A 96 -52.61 -1.64 3.76
CA GLN A 96 -53.73 -2.11 2.94
C GLN A 96 -54.91 -2.54 3.83
N GLU A 97 -54.65 -3.34 4.86
CA GLU A 97 -55.67 -3.74 5.85
C GLU A 97 -56.28 -2.53 6.57
N LEU A 98 -55.47 -1.52 6.90
CA LEU A 98 -55.92 -0.30 7.55
C LEU A 98 -56.85 0.50 6.63
N GLN A 99 -56.55 0.55 5.33
CA GLN A 99 -57.39 1.22 4.35
C GLN A 99 -58.75 0.52 4.21
N GLN A 100 -58.77 -0.81 4.14
CA GLN A 100 -60.00 -1.61 4.12
C GLN A 100 -60.81 -1.45 5.41
N ALA A 101 -60.17 -1.56 6.59
CA ALA A 101 -60.84 -1.39 7.87
C ALA A 101 -61.46 0.02 8.04
N LYS A 102 -60.82 1.05 7.50
CA LYS A 102 -61.38 2.41 7.44
C LYS A 102 -62.61 2.49 6.53
N GLN A 103 -62.58 1.85 5.36
CA GLN A 103 -63.71 1.79 4.43
C GLN A 103 -64.90 1.04 5.05
N ASN A 104 -64.63 -0.02 5.82
CA ASN A 104 -65.65 -0.80 6.52
C ASN A 104 -66.10 -0.17 7.86
N HIS A 105 -65.57 1.00 8.24
CA HIS A 105 -65.83 1.67 9.51
C HIS A 105 -65.54 0.83 10.78
N GLU A 106 -64.61 -0.12 10.70
CA GLU A 106 -64.19 -1.02 11.79
C GLU A 106 -63.23 -0.29 12.77
N LYS A 107 -63.78 0.59 13.63
CA LYS A 107 -62.99 1.48 14.51
C LYS A 107 -61.96 0.75 15.39
N GLU A 108 -62.33 -0.36 16.03
CA GLU A 108 -61.43 -1.11 16.91
C GLU A 108 -60.25 -1.71 16.14
N LYS A 109 -60.51 -2.25 14.95
CA LYS A 109 -59.48 -2.81 14.07
C LYS A 109 -58.55 -1.72 13.53
N VAL A 110 -59.08 -0.53 13.23
CA VAL A 110 -58.27 0.63 12.83
C VAL A 110 -57.29 1.02 13.94
N GLU A 111 -57.73 1.10 15.19
CA GLU A 111 -56.85 1.42 16.32
C GLU A 111 -55.82 0.32 16.58
N ALA A 112 -56.22 -0.95 16.51
CA ALA A 112 -55.29 -2.08 16.63
C ALA A 112 -54.20 -2.08 15.53
N LEU A 113 -54.58 -1.80 14.28
CA LEU A 113 -53.63 -1.73 13.15
C LEU A 113 -52.68 -0.53 13.28
N LYS A 114 -53.16 0.63 13.76
CA LYS A 114 -52.30 1.78 14.08
C LYS A 114 -51.28 1.46 15.17
N ALA A 115 -51.72 0.75 16.22
CA ALA A 115 -50.83 0.31 17.31
C ALA A 115 -49.74 -0.66 16.79
N LYS A 116 -50.12 -1.62 15.94
CA LYS A 116 -49.16 -2.51 15.26
C LYS A 116 -48.17 -1.72 14.40
N LEU A 117 -48.63 -0.72 13.66
CA LEU A 117 -47.78 0.10 12.81
C LEU A 117 -46.76 0.92 13.62
N LYS A 118 -47.17 1.47 14.77
CA LYS A 118 -46.26 2.13 15.72
C LYS A 118 -45.21 1.16 16.26
N SER A 119 -45.63 -0.02 16.71
CA SER A 119 -44.71 -1.03 17.22
C SER A 119 -43.68 -1.49 16.17
N ILE A 120 -44.09 -1.70 14.92
CA ILE A 120 -43.16 -2.05 13.84
C ILE A 120 -42.19 -0.89 13.55
N HIS A 121 -42.67 0.36 13.62
CA HIS A 121 -41.80 1.52 13.44
C HIS A 121 -40.72 1.58 14.53
N GLU A 122 -41.08 1.36 15.79
CA GLU A 122 -40.13 1.28 16.91
C GLU A 122 -39.11 0.15 16.71
N GLN A 123 -39.55 -1.03 16.25
CA GLN A 123 -38.66 -2.15 15.93
C GLN A 123 -37.66 -1.81 14.81
N ILE A 124 -38.10 -1.11 13.77
CA ILE A 124 -37.24 -0.65 12.67
C ILE A 124 -36.19 0.33 13.18
N GLU A 125 -36.57 1.32 13.99
CA GLU A 125 -35.62 2.29 14.53
C GLU A 125 -34.62 1.63 15.49
N ALA A 126 -35.07 0.73 16.36
CA ALA A 126 -34.19 -0.04 17.23
C ALA A 126 -33.15 -0.88 16.44
N LYS A 127 -33.55 -1.45 15.30
CA LYS A 127 -32.65 -2.20 14.40
C LYS A 127 -31.68 -1.31 13.62
N LYS A 128 -32.02 -0.04 13.37
CA LYS A 128 -31.12 0.90 12.68
C LYS A 128 -30.00 1.44 13.57
N GLU A 129 -30.21 1.54 14.88
CA GLU A 129 -29.20 2.04 15.81
C GLU A 129 -27.84 1.30 15.74
N PRO A 130 -27.76 -0.04 15.81
CA PRO A 130 -26.47 -0.72 15.71
C PRO A 130 -25.76 -0.48 14.35
N ILE A 131 -26.52 -0.29 13.27
CA ILE A 131 -25.96 0.07 11.96
C ILE A 131 -25.35 1.49 12.00
N ARG A 132 -26.00 2.44 12.69
CA ARG A 132 -25.47 3.80 12.85
C ARG A 132 -24.16 3.80 13.64
N GLU A 133 -24.08 3.01 14.70
CA GLU A 133 -22.84 2.83 15.48
C GLU A 133 -21.71 2.24 14.64
N ASP A 134 -21.97 1.19 13.87
CA ASP A 134 -20.96 0.57 13.00
C ASP A 134 -20.48 1.55 11.92
N LEU A 135 -21.38 2.35 11.34
CA LEU A 135 -21.00 3.42 10.41
C LEU A 135 -20.14 4.50 11.07
N ALA A 136 -20.40 4.84 12.35
CA ALA A 136 -19.59 5.79 13.10
C ALA A 136 -18.17 5.25 13.33
N LYS A 137 -18.04 3.99 13.76
CA LYS A 137 -16.75 3.31 13.93
C LYS A 137 -15.94 3.29 12.64
N ILE A 138 -16.57 2.99 11.50
CA ILE A 138 -15.89 3.03 10.18
C ILE A 138 -15.40 4.43 9.84
N LYS A 139 -16.20 5.47 10.10
CA LYS A 139 -15.80 6.87 9.88
C LYS A 139 -14.60 7.24 10.75
N GLU A 140 -14.59 6.81 12.00
CA GLU A 140 -13.47 7.04 12.92
C GLU A 140 -12.19 6.33 12.46
N VAL A 141 -12.27 5.05 12.09
CA VAL A 141 -11.12 4.31 11.53
C VAL A 141 -10.59 5.00 10.27
N ARG A 142 -11.47 5.49 9.40
CA ARG A 142 -11.09 6.23 8.20
C ARG A 142 -10.40 7.55 8.53
N ALA A 143 -10.87 8.27 9.55
CA ALA A 143 -10.24 9.50 10.03
C ALA A 143 -8.83 9.21 10.55
N LYS A 144 -8.68 8.26 11.49
CA LYS A 144 -7.37 7.82 12.01
C LYS A 144 -6.40 7.39 10.91
N PHE A 145 -6.90 6.70 9.88
CA PHE A 145 -6.08 6.33 8.72
C PHE A 145 -5.64 7.54 7.89
N LYS A 146 -6.52 8.53 7.71
CA LYS A 146 -6.20 9.77 7.01
C LYS A 146 -5.15 10.59 7.78
N ASP A 147 -5.28 10.66 9.09
CA ASP A 147 -4.34 11.39 9.97
C ASP A 147 -2.96 10.73 9.92
N ARG A 148 -2.88 9.40 10.04
CA ARG A 148 -1.62 8.67 9.84
C ARG A 148 -0.97 8.91 8.48
N ILE A 149 -1.76 9.08 7.41
CA ILE A 149 -1.23 9.45 6.09
C ILE A 149 -0.70 10.90 6.09
N GLY A 150 -1.35 11.80 6.83
CA GLY A 150 -0.89 13.16 7.07
C GLY A 150 0.46 13.14 7.79
N ASP A 151 0.52 12.52 8.96
CA ASP A 151 1.73 12.39 9.78
C ASP A 151 2.89 11.78 8.98
N PHE A 152 2.62 10.73 8.20
CA PHE A 152 3.64 10.13 7.34
C PHE A 152 4.22 11.11 6.31
N LYS A 153 3.38 11.97 5.72
CA LYS A 153 3.85 12.98 4.76
C LYS A 153 4.65 14.09 5.43
N GLU A 154 4.21 14.51 6.61
CA GLU A 154 4.86 15.57 7.39
C GLU A 154 6.20 15.13 7.97
N ASN A 155 6.30 13.88 8.41
CA ASN A 155 7.54 13.30 8.96
C ASN A 155 8.52 12.83 7.88
N HIS A 156 8.07 12.75 6.62
CA HIS A 156 8.94 12.45 5.48
C HIS A 156 8.85 13.52 4.38
N PRO A 157 9.14 14.80 4.72
CA PRO A 157 9.17 15.85 3.73
C PRO A 157 10.33 15.53 2.77
N GLY A 158 10.05 15.58 1.47
CA GLY A 158 11.05 15.26 0.45
C GLY A 158 11.32 13.77 0.22
N LEU A 159 10.54 12.82 0.78
CA LEU A 159 10.65 11.39 0.42
C LEU A 159 10.55 11.18 -1.09
N LYS A 160 9.66 11.93 -1.74
CA LYS A 160 9.47 11.91 -3.20
C LYS A 160 10.74 12.36 -3.92
N ASP A 161 11.44 13.36 -3.40
CA ASP A 161 12.65 13.90 -4.02
C ASP A 161 13.85 12.98 -3.74
N LYS A 162 13.97 12.41 -2.53
CA LYS A 162 14.92 11.33 -2.23
C LYS A 162 14.74 10.12 -3.17
N LEU A 163 13.50 9.71 -3.44
CA LEU A 163 13.20 8.63 -4.38
C LEU A 163 13.56 8.99 -5.84
N LYS A 164 13.39 10.25 -6.25
CA LYS A 164 13.81 10.72 -7.58
C LYS A 164 15.34 10.73 -7.69
N ALA A 165 16.03 11.31 -6.71
CA ALA A 165 17.49 11.33 -6.65
C ALA A 165 18.06 9.90 -6.71
N LEU A 166 17.44 8.96 -5.99
CA LEU A 166 17.85 7.55 -6.03
C LEU A 166 17.64 6.89 -7.39
N LYS A 167 16.63 7.30 -8.16
CA LYS A 167 16.47 6.85 -9.56
C LYS A 167 17.56 7.42 -10.46
N GLN A 168 17.89 8.70 -10.31
CA GLN A 168 18.95 9.37 -11.07
C GLN A 168 20.32 8.73 -10.79
N MET A 169 20.70 8.56 -9.52
CA MET A 169 21.95 7.89 -9.14
C MET A 169 22.04 6.47 -9.73
N LYS A 170 20.93 5.73 -9.80
CA LYS A 170 20.93 4.40 -10.43
C LYS A 170 21.13 4.46 -11.95
N GLN A 171 20.60 5.47 -12.62
CA GLN A 171 20.80 5.70 -14.06
C GLN A 171 22.26 6.07 -14.33
N GLU A 172 22.80 7.02 -13.56
CA GLU A 172 24.21 7.44 -13.63
C GLU A 172 25.16 6.26 -13.39
N LYS A 173 24.88 5.40 -12.39
CA LYS A 173 25.65 4.17 -12.15
C LYS A 173 25.63 3.25 -13.38
N HIS A 174 24.48 3.11 -14.02
CA HIS A 174 24.35 2.26 -15.20
C HIS A 174 25.23 2.78 -16.34
N GLU A 175 25.22 4.09 -16.59
CA GLU A 175 26.04 4.73 -17.61
C GLU A 175 27.53 4.56 -17.31
N LEU A 176 27.97 4.78 -16.06
CA LEU A 176 29.37 4.57 -15.66
C LEU A 176 29.82 3.12 -15.84
N ILE A 177 28.96 2.14 -15.56
CA ILE A 177 29.29 0.72 -15.79
C ILE A 177 29.43 0.43 -17.30
N GLN A 178 28.63 1.04 -18.17
CA GLN A 178 28.79 0.87 -19.62
C GLN A 178 30.09 1.51 -20.11
N GLN A 179 30.38 2.74 -19.67
CA GLN A 179 31.65 3.42 -19.97
C GLN A 179 32.85 2.59 -19.51
N ALA A 180 32.81 1.99 -18.32
CA ALA A 180 33.87 1.10 -17.84
C ALA A 180 34.09 -0.11 -18.74
N LYS A 181 33.05 -0.68 -19.36
CA LYS A 181 33.21 -1.80 -20.31
C LYS A 181 33.91 -1.36 -21.58
N GLU A 182 33.54 -0.21 -22.13
CA GLU A 182 34.15 0.34 -23.34
C GLU A 182 35.62 0.69 -23.11
N LEU A 183 35.95 1.36 -22.00
CA LEU A 183 37.32 1.71 -21.64
C LEU A 183 38.20 0.47 -21.41
N LYS A 184 37.63 -0.60 -20.84
CA LYS A 184 38.31 -1.90 -20.73
C LYS A 184 38.63 -2.51 -22.09
N GLN A 185 37.71 -2.42 -23.06
CA GLN A 185 37.95 -2.91 -24.42
C GLN A 185 38.99 -2.08 -25.18
N GLN A 186 39.07 -0.79 -24.89
CA GLN A 186 40.01 0.15 -25.49
C GLN A 186 41.41 0.14 -24.82
N GLY A 187 41.61 -0.63 -23.74
CA GLY A 187 42.88 -0.68 -23.01
C GLY A 187 43.24 0.62 -22.26
N LYS A 188 42.27 1.50 -22.02
CA LYS A 188 42.48 2.79 -21.34
C LYS A 188 42.40 2.64 -19.82
N GLU A 189 43.44 2.06 -19.23
CA GLU A 189 43.41 1.64 -17.83
C GLU A 189 43.26 2.79 -16.82
N THR A 190 43.88 3.95 -17.06
CA THR A 190 43.77 5.11 -16.15
C THR A 190 42.34 5.68 -16.12
N GLU A 191 41.71 5.80 -17.29
CA GLU A 191 40.31 6.24 -17.42
C GLU A 191 39.36 5.19 -16.81
N LEU A 192 39.60 3.90 -17.06
CA LEU A 192 38.85 2.79 -16.48
C LEU A 192 38.86 2.86 -14.95
N MET A 193 40.03 3.05 -14.35
CA MET A 193 40.18 3.12 -12.90
C MET A 193 39.41 4.30 -12.30
N THR A 194 39.39 5.44 -13.00
CA THR A 194 38.64 6.63 -12.58
C THR A 194 37.13 6.42 -12.66
N VAL A 195 36.64 5.78 -13.72
CA VAL A 195 35.21 5.46 -13.87
C VAL A 195 34.76 4.44 -12.84
N LEU A 196 35.59 3.43 -12.54
CA LEU A 196 35.30 2.45 -11.49
C LEU A 196 35.22 3.08 -10.09
N ASP A 197 36.09 4.03 -9.76
CA ASP A 197 36.00 4.76 -8.48
C ASP A 197 34.69 5.53 -8.35
N LYS A 198 34.30 6.24 -9.42
CA LYS A 198 33.02 6.95 -9.47
C LYS A 198 31.83 6.00 -9.30
N ALA A 199 31.87 4.84 -9.95
CA ALA A 199 30.81 3.84 -9.85
C ALA A 199 30.73 3.23 -8.43
N ILE A 200 31.86 2.96 -7.79
CA ILE A 200 31.93 2.47 -6.41
C ILE A 200 31.35 3.51 -5.44
N GLU A 201 31.75 4.77 -5.58
CA GLU A 201 31.30 5.84 -4.70
C GLU A 201 29.79 6.09 -4.84
N LEU A 202 29.30 6.09 -6.08
CA LEU A 202 27.87 6.21 -6.36
C LEU A 202 27.07 5.03 -5.80
N GLU A 203 27.62 3.81 -5.82
CA GLU A 203 26.98 2.65 -5.22
C GLU A 203 26.90 2.73 -3.69
N LYS A 204 27.95 3.23 -3.04
CA LYS A 204 27.91 3.52 -1.60
C LYS A 204 26.82 4.53 -1.25
N GLN A 205 26.70 5.60 -2.04
CA GLN A 205 25.65 6.61 -1.86
C GLN A 205 24.24 6.01 -2.03
N ILE A 206 24.05 5.13 -3.04
CA ILE A 206 22.79 4.40 -3.23
C ILE A 206 22.47 3.53 -2.02
N ILE A 207 23.45 2.78 -1.51
CA ILE A 207 23.28 1.91 -0.34
C ILE A 207 22.92 2.73 0.90
N GLN A 208 23.65 3.82 1.17
CA GLN A 208 23.40 4.71 2.29
C GLN A 208 22.00 5.32 2.22
N ALA A 209 21.63 5.90 1.07
CA ALA A 209 20.31 6.49 0.88
C ALA A 209 19.18 5.46 1.10
N LYS A 210 19.39 4.19 0.73
CA LYS A 210 18.44 3.10 1.01
C LYS A 210 18.35 2.75 2.47
N GLN A 211 19.47 2.70 3.19
CA GLN A 211 19.47 2.43 4.63
C GLN A 211 18.72 3.52 5.39
N GLU A 212 18.95 4.78 5.04
CA GLU A 212 18.21 5.91 5.60
C GLU A 212 16.70 5.79 5.35
N LEU A 213 16.30 5.36 4.13
CA LEU A 213 14.90 5.12 3.79
C LEU A 213 14.28 3.92 4.53
N LEU A 214 15.07 2.89 4.88
CA LEU A 214 14.61 1.76 5.70
C LEU A 214 14.47 2.13 7.18
N GLN A 215 15.36 2.98 7.69
CA GLN A 215 15.36 3.43 9.08
C GLN A 215 14.28 4.49 9.32
N SER A 216 14.05 5.36 8.34
CA SER A 216 12.97 6.36 8.40
C SER A 216 11.57 5.73 8.36
N ASN A 217 11.44 4.49 7.90
CA ASN A 217 10.16 3.74 7.87
C ASN A 217 9.93 2.88 9.14
N ARG A 218 10.61 3.15 10.26
CA ARG A 218 10.33 2.54 11.57
C ARG A 218 9.39 3.43 12.36
#